data_AF-A0A917VMG1-F1
#
_entry.id   AF-A0A917VMG1-F1
#
_cell.length_a   1.000
_cell.length_b   1.000
_cell.length_c   1.000
_cell.angle_alpha   90.00
_cell.angle_beta   90.00
_cell.angle_gamma   90.00
#
_symmetry.space_group_name_H-M   'P 1'
#
loop_
_entity.id
_entity.type
_entity.pdbx_description
1 polymer ?
#
loop_
_entity_poly.entity_id
_entity_poly.type
_entity_poly.pdbx_seq_one_letter_code
_entity_poly.pdbx_strand_id
1 'polypeptide(L)'
;MELPLVVGVDGSESSLQAVDWAMDEAARLGLPLRLVYASLWERYEGSRPSFSTDRPAEEVMAEHIIASCAERARLRNPEVKVSSDVLPVS
;
A
#
# COMPACT_ATOMS: atom_id res chain seq x y z
N MET A 1 -3.11 -20.17 -12.28
CA MET A 1 -3.38 -18.92 -11.53
C MET A 1 -2.08 -18.54 -10.86
N GLU A 2 -1.49 -17.43 -11.26
CA GLU A 2 -0.32 -16.86 -10.59
C GLU A 2 -0.81 -15.97 -9.45
N LEU A 3 -0.30 -16.20 -8.25
CA LEU A 3 -0.60 -15.36 -7.09
C LEU A 3 0.27 -14.10 -7.17
N PRO A 4 -0.30 -12.89 -6.95
CA PRO A 4 0.49 -11.67 -6.98
C PRO A 4 1.50 -11.65 -5.82
N LEU A 5 2.65 -11.02 -6.06
CA LEU A 5 3.51 -10.58 -4.96
C LEU A 5 2.80 -9.40 -4.27
N VAL A 6 2.63 -9.48 -2.96
CA VAL A 6 1.89 -8.47 -2.18
C VAL A 6 2.87 -7.63 -1.37
N VAL A 7 2.70 -6.31 -1.39
CA VAL A 7 3.47 -5.37 -0.58
C VAL A 7 2.53 -4.45 0.20
N GLY A 8 2.78 -4.33 1.50
CA GLY A 8 2.09 -3.39 2.37
C GLY A 8 2.68 -1.99 2.25
N VAL A 9 1.82 -0.96 2.22
CA VAL A 9 2.25 0.43 2.20
C VAL A 9 1.55 1.24 3.28
N ASP A 10 2.29 2.15 3.90
CA ASP A 10 1.81 3.08 4.94
C ASP A 10 2.25 4.53 4.67
N GLY A 11 2.97 4.78 3.56
CA GLY A 11 3.52 6.08 3.19
C GLY A 11 4.88 6.40 3.79
N SER A 12 5.43 5.53 4.65
CA SER A 12 6.78 5.67 5.18
C SER A 12 7.85 5.46 4.11
N GLU A 13 9.03 6.04 4.30
CA GLU A 13 10.20 5.81 3.44
C GLU A 13 10.57 4.31 3.36
N SER A 14 10.42 3.57 4.45
CA SER A 14 10.60 2.11 4.46
C SER A 14 9.60 1.40 3.56
N SER A 15 8.34 1.81 3.53
CA SER A 15 7.34 1.23 2.63
C SER A 15 7.63 1.53 1.16
N LEU A 16 8.18 2.72 0.86
CA LEU A 16 8.59 3.07 -0.51
C LEU A 16 9.78 2.21 -0.99
N GLN A 17 10.74 1.94 -0.12
CA GLN A 17 11.83 1.01 -0.41
C GLN A 17 11.32 -0.43 -0.59
N ALA A 18 10.32 -0.84 0.19
CA ALA A 18 9.68 -2.14 0.01
C ALA A 18 8.95 -2.24 -1.34
N VAL A 19 8.28 -1.17 -1.79
CA VAL A 19 7.67 -1.11 -3.13
C VAL A 19 8.71 -1.28 -4.22
N ASP A 20 9.86 -0.61 -4.11
CA ASP A 20 10.95 -0.74 -5.08
C ASP A 20 11.46 -2.19 -5.18
N TRP A 21 11.73 -2.80 -4.04
CA TRP A 21 12.18 -4.18 -3.99
C TRP A 21 11.13 -5.15 -4.54
N ALA A 22 9.86 -4.97 -4.14
CA ALA A 22 8.75 -5.81 -4.56
C ALA A 22 8.51 -5.74 -6.07
N MET A 23 8.72 -4.57 -6.66
CA MET A 23 8.62 -4.34 -8.09
C MET A 23 9.71 -5.08 -8.87
N ASP A 24 10.97 -4.98 -8.43
CA ASP A 24 12.08 -5.73 -9.04
C ASP A 24 11.88 -7.25 -8.92
N GLU A 25 11.41 -7.69 -7.76
CA GLU A 25 11.18 -9.11 -7.48
C GLU A 25 10.01 -9.65 -8.30
N ALA A 26 8.91 -8.91 -8.42
CA ALA A 26 7.78 -9.25 -9.26
C ALA A 26 8.18 -9.38 -10.73
N ALA A 27 9.03 -8.48 -11.23
CA ALA A 27 9.59 -8.55 -12.57
C ALA A 27 10.45 -9.81 -12.78
N ARG A 28 11.31 -10.13 -11.81
CA ARG A 28 12.16 -11.33 -11.83
C ARG A 28 11.36 -12.62 -11.84
N LEU A 29 10.25 -12.65 -11.10
CA LEU A 29 9.38 -13.82 -10.98
C LEU A 29 8.31 -13.89 -12.07
N GLY A 30 8.16 -12.86 -12.91
CA GLY A 30 7.09 -12.76 -13.88
C GLY A 30 5.69 -12.66 -13.25
N LEU A 31 5.60 -12.18 -12.01
CA LEU A 31 4.34 -12.09 -11.25
C LEU A 31 3.76 -10.68 -11.28
N PRO A 32 2.43 -10.52 -11.18
CA PRO A 32 1.82 -9.22 -10.91
C PRO A 32 2.16 -8.74 -9.49
N LEU A 33 2.20 -7.42 -9.30
CA LEU A 33 2.40 -6.77 -7.99
C LEU A 33 1.05 -6.24 -7.47
N ARG A 34 0.74 -6.51 -6.21
CA ARG A 34 -0.43 -5.96 -5.50
C ARG A 34 0.03 -5.10 -4.31
N LEU A 35 -0.30 -3.82 -4.35
CA LEU A 35 -0.09 -2.90 -3.23
C LEU A 35 -1.30 -2.93 -2.31
N VAL A 36 -1.05 -2.94 -1.01
CA VAL A 36 -2.10 -2.94 0.01
C VAL A 36 -1.82 -1.87 1.04
N TYR A 37 -2.73 -0.92 1.20
CA TYR A 37 -2.71 0.01 2.32
C TYR A 37 -3.63 -0.53 3.41
N ALA A 38 -3.06 -0.78 4.59
CA ALA A 38 -3.82 -1.07 5.80
C ALA A 38 -3.85 0.20 6.64
N SER A 39 -5.04 0.80 6.81
CA SER A 39 -5.16 1.98 7.67
C SER A 39 -4.70 1.62 9.08
N LEU A 40 -3.81 2.46 9.63
CA LEU A 40 -3.15 2.27 10.92
C LEU A 40 -4.15 1.82 11.98
N TRP A 41 -3.84 0.68 12.59
CA TRP A 41 -4.45 0.24 13.82
C TRP A 41 -4.11 1.22 14.96
N GLU A 42 -4.91 2.27 15.14
CA GLU A 42 -5.08 2.90 16.47
C GLU A 42 -5.74 1.92 17.47
N ARG A 43 -6.14 0.72 17.03
CA ARG A 43 -6.83 -0.28 17.86
C ARG A 43 -5.98 -1.41 18.44
N TYR A 44 -4.72 -1.59 18.02
CA TYR A 44 -3.87 -2.68 18.56
C TYR A 44 -2.79 -2.22 19.54
N GLU A 45 -2.47 -0.93 19.58
CA GLU A 45 -1.75 -0.35 20.71
C GLU A 45 -2.77 0.19 21.71
N GLY A 46 -3.11 -0.64 22.70
CA GLY A 46 -3.94 -0.21 23.80
C GLY A 46 -3.37 1.06 24.44
N SER A 47 -4.13 2.15 24.32
CA SER A 47 -3.99 3.45 25.00
C SER A 47 -3.65 4.64 24.09
N ARG A 48 -4.67 5.15 23.39
CA ARG A 48 -5.02 6.58 23.49
C ARG A 48 -6.46 6.83 23.01
N PRO A 49 -7.29 7.55 23.80
CA PRO A 49 -8.61 7.97 23.35
C PRO A 49 -8.52 9.39 22.77
N SER A 50 -9.09 9.62 21.59
CA SER A 50 -9.77 10.89 21.28
C SER A 50 -10.41 10.87 19.89
N PHE A 51 -11.74 10.69 19.87
CA PHE A 51 -12.68 11.42 19.04
C PHE A 51 -12.10 12.27 17.88
N SER A 52 -12.11 11.74 16.67
CA SER A 52 -12.44 12.53 15.49
C SER A 52 -13.33 11.71 14.56
N THR A 53 -14.57 12.13 14.43
CA THR A 53 -15.56 11.63 13.47
C THR A 53 -15.27 12.07 12.02
N ASP A 54 -14.02 12.43 11.69
CA ASP A 54 -13.65 12.87 10.35
C ASP A 54 -13.14 11.71 9.49
N ARG A 55 -14.09 10.87 9.05
CA ARG A 55 -13.89 9.92 7.94
C ARG A 55 -13.46 10.52 6.57
N PRO A 56 -13.51 11.83 6.26
CA PRO A 56 -13.04 12.31 4.94
C PRO A 56 -11.51 12.38 4.82
N ALA A 57 -10.77 12.69 5.90
CA ALA A 57 -9.35 13.01 5.79
C ALA A 57 -8.46 11.77 5.73
N GLU A 58 -8.80 10.73 6.49
CA GLU A 58 -8.06 9.47 6.53
C GLU A 58 -8.20 8.66 5.24
N GLU A 59 -9.41 8.60 4.67
CA GLU A 59 -9.66 7.94 3.39
C GLU A 59 -8.93 8.64 2.25
N VAL A 60 -8.99 9.98 2.19
CA VAL A 60 -8.25 10.76 1.19
C VAL A 60 -6.74 10.58 1.34
N MET A 61 -6.22 10.51 2.57
CA MET A 61 -4.81 10.23 2.83
C MET A 61 -4.42 8.81 2.37
N ALA A 62 -5.23 7.81 2.68
CA ALA A 62 -5.03 6.43 2.25
C ALA A 62 -5.01 6.31 0.72
N GLU A 63 -5.96 6.94 0.04
CA GLU A 63 -6.03 7.04 -1.42
C GLU A 63 -4.78 7.74 -1.99
N HIS A 64 -4.32 8.81 -1.36
CA HIS A 64 -3.12 9.52 -1.80
C HIS A 64 -1.86 8.67 -1.66
N ILE A 65 -1.72 7.96 -0.54
CA ILE A 65 -0.58 7.08 -0.27
C ILE A 65 -0.56 5.92 -1.26
N ILE A 66 -1.67 5.20 -1.41
CA ILE A 66 -1.75 4.05 -2.31
C ILE A 66 -1.52 4.49 -3.77
N ALA A 67 -2.07 5.64 -4.19
CA ALA A 67 -1.87 6.18 -5.53
C ALA A 67 -0.40 6.55 -5.78
N SER A 68 0.25 7.22 -4.81
CA SER A 68 1.66 7.61 -4.90
C SER A 68 2.58 6.38 -4.99
N CYS A 69 2.30 5.36 -4.18
CA CYS A 69 3.07 4.12 -4.23
C CYS A 69 2.86 3.36 -5.54
N ALA A 70 1.63 3.32 -6.06
CA ALA A 70 1.32 2.67 -7.33
C ALA A 70 1.99 3.39 -8.51
N GLU A 71 2.07 4.73 -8.46
CA GLU A 71 2.78 5.51 -9.47
C GLU A 71 4.29 5.24 -9.43
N ARG A 72 4.88 5.22 -8.24
CA ARG A 72 6.29 4.84 -8.08
C ARG A 72 6.57 3.45 -8.67
N ALA A 73 5.73 2.47 -8.38
CA ALA A 73 5.88 1.11 -8.91
C ALA A 73 5.85 1.09 -10.45
N ARG A 74 4.86 1.77 -11.05
CA ARG A 74 4.73 1.87 -12.51
C ARG A 74 5.92 2.56 -13.17
N LEU A 75 6.44 3.62 -12.56
CA LEU A 75 7.62 4.34 -13.06
C LEU A 75 8.88 3.50 -12.98
N ARG A 76 8.99 2.61 -11.98
CA ARG A 76 10.15 1.74 -11.81
C ARG A 76 10.20 0.63 -12.86
N ASN A 77 9.08 -0.04 -13.11
CA ASN A 77 9.00 -1.02 -14.19
C ASN A 77 7.56 -1.09 -14.77
N PRO A 78 7.35 -0.57 -15.99
CA PRO A 78 6.02 -0.52 -16.61
C PRO A 78 5.53 -1.87 -17.17
N GLU A 79 6.38 -2.89 -17.27
CA GLU A 79 6.02 -4.19 -17.84
C GLU A 79 5.25 -5.07 -16.84
N VAL A 80 5.38 -4.81 -15.55
CA VAL A 80 4.67 -5.57 -14.51
C VAL A 80 3.30 -4.97 -14.27
N LYS A 81 2.30 -5.85 -14.20
CA LYS A 81 0.94 -5.46 -13.86
C LYS A 81 0.86 -5.08 -12.39
N VAL A 82 0.37 -3.88 -12.12
CA VAL A 82 0.21 -3.33 -10.77
C VAL A 82 -1.29 -3.20 -10.44
N SER A 83 -1.70 -3.74 -9.30
CA SER A 83 -3.00 -3.47 -8.68
C SER A 83 -2.82 -2.89 -7.27
N SER A 84 -3.85 -2.23 -6.77
CA SER A 84 -3.79 -1.55 -5.47
C SER A 84 -5.13 -1.61 -4.75
N ASP A 85 -5.11 -1.94 -3.46
CA ASP A 85 -6.31 -1.98 -2.62
C ASP A 85 -6.09 -1.24 -1.30
N VAL A 86 -7.09 -0.46 -0.90
CA VAL A 86 -7.22 0.04 0.46
C VAL A 86 -8.11 -0.94 1.20
N LEU A 87 -7.59 -1.61 2.23
CA LEU A 87 -8.38 -2.56 3.00
C LEU A 87 -9.14 -1.83 4.11
N PRO A 88 -10.50 -1.84 4.08
CA PRO A 88 -11.29 -1.22 5.14
C PRO A 88 -11.17 -2.00 6.44
N VAL A 89 -11.19 -1.29 7.56
CA VAL A 89 -11.34 -1.88 8.90
C VAL A 89 -12.79 -2.35 9.08
N SER A 90 -12.98 -3.68 9.17
CA SER A 90 -14.24 -4.31 9.58
C SER A 90 -14.49 -4.22 11.08
#